data_AF-A0A817CLZ8-F1
#
_entry.id   AF-A0A817CLZ8-F1
#
_cell.length_a   1.000
_cell.length_b   1.000
_cell.length_c   1.000
_cell.angle_alpha   90.00
_cell.angle_beta   90.00
_cell.angle_gamma   90.00
#
_symmetry.space_group_name_H-M   'P 1'
#
loop_
_entity.id
_entity.type
_entity.pdbx_description
1 polymer ?
#
loop_
_entity_poly.entity_id
_entity_poly.type
_entity_poly.pdbx_seq_one_letter_code
_entity_poly.pdbx_strand_id
1 'polypeptide(L)'
;MNSYLFILVAAQSRTQTSIYSLPFYSSPTGYKMCLRLYLNGDGTAQHTHISLFFVLMRGEYDAILTFPFCFKVIFCLYDQTDQQNHIIESFRPDVRSNCFQRPRSDMNIASGIPKFAPLTIFQQANNPYVLNDIMFIKVIIDFNNTPNTILPYVFSLSSGLTTQIKQTMIQHEIEKKQQEQEVSNSSTMNIETDKSITID
;
A
#
# COMPACT_ATOMS: atom_id res chain seq x y z
N MET A 1 -5.37 -25.92 -0.18
CA MET A 1 -5.88 -24.53 -0.19
C MET A 1 -5.11 -23.80 0.91
N ASN A 2 -4.37 -22.73 0.59
CA ASN A 2 -3.45 -22.06 1.53
C ASN A 2 -4.25 -21.23 2.53
N SER A 3 -4.62 -21.86 3.64
CA SER A 3 -5.40 -21.27 4.72
C SER A 3 -4.53 -20.32 5.56
N TYR A 4 -5.07 -19.19 6.04
CA TYR A 4 -4.29 -18.23 6.85
C TYR A 4 -3.67 -18.90 8.07
N LEU A 5 -4.46 -19.69 8.80
CA LEU A 5 -4.01 -20.39 10.00
C LEU A 5 -2.87 -21.38 9.70
N PHE A 6 -2.95 -22.12 8.59
CA PHE A 6 -1.90 -23.03 8.18
C PHE A 6 -0.58 -22.29 7.95
N ILE A 7 -0.62 -21.17 7.23
CA ILE A 7 0.57 -20.36 6.94
C ILE A 7 1.13 -19.73 8.22
N LEU A 8 0.27 -19.25 9.12
CA LEU A 8 0.69 -18.67 10.39
C LEU A 8 1.40 -19.69 11.28
N VAL A 9 0.85 -20.90 11.40
CA VAL A 9 1.48 -22.00 12.15
C VAL A 9 2.82 -22.40 11.52
N ALA A 10 2.91 -22.45 10.20
CA ALA A 10 4.17 -22.71 9.49
C ALA A 10 5.22 -21.61 9.77
N ALA A 11 4.79 -20.34 9.84
CA ALA A 11 5.65 -19.21 10.15
C ALA A 11 6.13 -19.20 11.60
N GLN A 12 5.26 -19.57 12.55
CA GLN A 12 5.60 -19.67 13.98
C GLN A 12 6.54 -20.84 14.27
N SER A 13 6.31 -21.98 13.61
CA SER A 13 7.19 -23.17 13.67
C SER A 13 8.48 -23.03 12.85
N ARG A 14 8.63 -21.94 12.09
CA ARG A 14 9.77 -21.66 11.19
C ARG A 14 9.95 -22.69 10.08
N THR A 15 8.95 -23.50 9.80
CA THR A 15 8.95 -24.44 8.66
C THR A 15 8.78 -23.69 7.33
N GLN A 16 8.03 -22.58 7.36
CA GLN A 16 7.94 -21.62 6.25
C GLN A 16 7.69 -20.23 6.81
N THR A 17 8.72 -19.38 6.82
CA THR A 17 8.65 -18.04 7.46
C THR A 17 7.94 -16.98 6.62
N SER A 18 7.85 -17.18 5.30
CA SER A 18 7.24 -16.23 4.38
C SER A 18 6.58 -16.93 3.21
N ILE A 19 5.58 -16.27 2.62
CA ILE A 19 4.95 -16.68 1.35
C ILE A 19 5.14 -15.60 0.29
N TYR A 20 5.05 -16.00 -0.97
CA TYR A 20 5.06 -15.09 -2.12
C TYR A 20 3.69 -15.05 -2.78
N SER A 21 3.28 -13.88 -3.26
CA SER A 21 2.15 -13.79 -4.19
C SER A 21 2.54 -14.38 -5.55
N LEU A 22 1.53 -14.64 -6.38
CA LEU A 22 1.78 -14.81 -7.81
C LEU A 22 2.41 -13.52 -8.39
N PRO A 23 3.25 -13.63 -9.43
CA PRO A 23 3.72 -12.45 -10.16
C PRO A 23 2.56 -11.67 -10.77
N PHE A 24 2.68 -10.35 -10.75
CA PHE A 24 1.77 -9.43 -11.42
C PHE A 24 2.58 -8.38 -12.18
N TYR A 25 1.90 -7.64 -13.07
CA TYR A 25 2.54 -6.69 -13.97
C TYR A 25 1.90 -5.31 -13.84
N SER A 26 2.69 -4.26 -14.04
CA SER A 26 2.16 -2.89 -14.07
C SER A 26 1.35 -2.59 -15.34
N SER A 27 1.64 -3.31 -16.43
CA SER A 27 0.95 -3.28 -17.73
C SER A 27 1.35 -4.52 -18.53
N PRO A 28 0.74 -4.82 -19.69
CA PRO A 28 1.12 -5.99 -20.51
C PRO A 28 2.61 -6.05 -20.87
N THR A 29 3.27 -4.90 -21.02
CA THR A 29 4.71 -4.77 -21.30
C THR A 29 5.45 -4.07 -20.15
N GLY A 30 4.90 -4.15 -18.94
CA GLY A 30 5.36 -3.41 -17.76
C GLY A 30 6.32 -4.18 -16.87
N TYR A 31 6.60 -3.61 -15.70
CA TYR A 31 7.43 -4.24 -14.67
C TYR A 31 6.78 -5.53 -14.17
N LYS A 32 7.56 -6.59 -13.99
CA LYS A 32 7.14 -7.81 -13.31
C LYS A 32 7.46 -7.72 -11.83
N MET A 33 6.48 -8.02 -10.98
CA MET A 33 6.57 -7.79 -9.53
C MET A 33 5.86 -8.90 -8.77
N CYS A 34 6.20 -9.10 -7.50
CA CYS A 34 5.39 -9.89 -6.57
C CYS A 34 5.47 -9.30 -5.16
N LEU A 35 4.65 -9.83 -4.25
CA LEU A 35 4.71 -9.52 -2.83
C LEU A 35 5.33 -10.68 -2.06
N ARG A 36 6.01 -10.35 -0.96
CA ARG A 36 6.49 -11.32 0.03
C ARG A 36 5.92 -10.96 1.40
N LEU A 37 5.19 -11.89 1.99
CA LEU A 37 4.46 -11.70 3.25
C LEU A 37 5.05 -12.58 4.34
N TYR A 38 5.27 -11.99 5.52
CA TYR A 38 5.67 -12.68 6.74
C TYR A 38 4.58 -12.50 7.79
N LEU A 39 3.76 -13.53 7.98
CA LEU A 39 2.65 -13.49 8.94
C LEU A 39 3.10 -13.42 10.40
N ASN A 40 4.34 -13.83 10.69
CA ASN A 40 4.92 -13.76 12.04
C ASN A 40 6.08 -12.74 12.13
N GLY A 41 6.12 -11.81 11.17
CA GLY A 41 7.11 -10.73 11.10
C GLY A 41 8.50 -11.15 10.61
N ASP A 42 9.28 -10.16 10.22
CA ASP A 42 10.66 -10.29 9.75
C ASP A 42 11.59 -9.29 10.48
N GLY A 43 12.85 -9.68 10.66
CA GLY A 43 13.87 -8.85 11.31
C GLY A 43 13.45 -8.30 12.67
N THR A 44 13.50 -6.98 12.83
CA THR A 44 13.14 -6.28 14.09
C THR A 44 11.64 -6.29 14.39
N ALA A 45 10.81 -6.73 13.45
CA ALA A 45 9.36 -6.82 13.60
C ALA A 45 8.88 -8.26 13.89
N GLN A 46 9.80 -9.22 13.97
CA GLN A 46 9.47 -10.62 14.26
C GLN A 46 8.65 -10.75 15.55
N HIS A 47 7.60 -11.57 15.50
CA HIS A 47 6.65 -11.85 16.59
C HIS A 47 5.84 -10.63 17.09
N THR A 48 5.95 -9.47 16.45
CA THR A 48 5.22 -8.25 16.87
C THR A 48 4.32 -7.69 15.78
N HIS A 49 4.71 -7.83 14.51
CA HIS A 49 3.94 -7.33 13.37
C HIS A 49 3.91 -8.36 12.25
N ILE A 50 2.91 -8.27 11.38
CA ILE A 50 3.00 -8.76 10.01
C ILE A 50 3.96 -7.83 9.26
N SER A 51 4.87 -8.42 8.47
CA SER A 51 5.76 -7.68 7.57
C SER A 51 5.38 -7.94 6.12
N LEU A 52 5.32 -6.88 5.32
CA LEU A 52 4.92 -6.96 3.91
C LEU A 52 5.95 -6.26 3.03
N PHE A 53 6.44 -7.00 2.03
CA PHE A 53 7.48 -6.53 1.14
C PHE A 53 7.07 -6.63 -0.32
N PHE A 54 7.57 -5.68 -1.10
CA PHE A 54 7.52 -5.65 -2.55
C PHE A 54 8.80 -6.28 -3.11
N VAL A 55 8.66 -7.02 -4.20
CA VAL A 55 9.76 -7.65 -4.92
C VAL A 55 9.68 -7.25 -6.38
N LEU A 56 10.72 -6.57 -6.86
CA LEU A 56 10.92 -6.35 -8.29
C LEU A 56 11.53 -7.61 -8.90
N MET A 57 10.88 -8.15 -9.93
CA MET A 57 11.29 -9.39 -10.60
C MET A 57 11.84 -9.09 -11.99
N ARG A 58 12.71 -9.97 -12.49
CA ARG A 58 13.16 -9.89 -13.88
C ARG A 58 11.99 -10.09 -14.84
N GLY A 59 11.75 -9.08 -15.67
CA GLY A 59 10.72 -9.06 -16.70
C GLY A 59 11.29 -9.30 -18.10
N GLU A 60 10.43 -9.74 -19.01
CA GLU A 60 10.76 -9.87 -20.43
C GLU A 60 11.04 -8.50 -21.09
N TYR A 61 10.34 -7.47 -20.61
CA TYR A 61 10.38 -6.10 -21.14
C TYR A 61 11.37 -5.18 -20.41
N ASP A 62 12.23 -5.70 -19.53
CA ASP A 62 13.18 -4.88 -18.74
C ASP A 62 14.12 -4.02 -19.61
N ALA A 63 14.31 -4.36 -20.89
CA ALA A 63 15.13 -3.59 -21.82
C ALA A 63 14.52 -2.25 -22.23
N ILE A 64 13.19 -2.10 -22.16
CA ILE A 64 12.47 -0.88 -22.56
C ILE A 64 11.92 -0.09 -21.37
N LEU A 65 12.14 -0.56 -20.14
CA LEU A 65 11.65 0.06 -18.91
C LEU A 65 12.73 0.94 -18.28
N THR A 66 12.29 1.99 -17.60
CA THR A 66 13.17 2.90 -16.86
C THR A 66 13.62 2.27 -15.55
N PHE A 67 14.90 2.37 -15.23
CA PHE A 67 15.46 1.98 -13.94
C PHE A 67 16.37 3.08 -13.39
N PRO A 68 16.52 3.20 -12.05
CA PRO A 68 15.88 2.38 -11.02
C PRO A 68 14.37 2.60 -10.90
N PHE A 69 13.65 1.57 -10.45
CA PHE A 69 12.22 1.65 -10.18
C PHE A 69 11.96 2.68 -9.08
N CYS A 70 11.20 3.73 -9.37
CA CYS A 70 11.02 4.89 -8.48
C CYS A 70 9.54 5.23 -8.20
N PHE A 71 8.61 4.39 -8.63
CA PHE A 71 7.17 4.62 -8.43
C PHE A 71 6.75 4.30 -7.01
N LYS A 72 5.86 5.12 -6.42
CA LYS A 72 5.38 4.90 -5.06
C LYS A 72 4.60 3.58 -5.00
N VAL A 73 4.91 2.76 -3.99
CA VAL A 73 4.24 1.49 -3.75
C VAL A 73 3.30 1.66 -2.57
N ILE A 74 2.03 1.30 -2.75
CA ILE A 74 0.99 1.41 -1.72
C ILE A 74 0.45 0.01 -1.45
N PHE A 75 0.50 -0.40 -0.19
CA PHE A 75 -0.10 -1.62 0.31
C PHE A 75 -1.43 -1.31 1.00
N CYS A 76 -2.37 -2.22 0.86
CA CYS A 76 -3.65 -2.19 1.54
C CYS A 76 -4.00 -3.59 2.03
N LEU A 77 -4.21 -3.72 3.33
CA LEU A 77 -4.84 -4.87 3.95
C LEU A 77 -6.31 -4.55 4.17
N TYR A 78 -7.18 -5.33 3.53
CA TYR A 78 -8.62 -5.10 3.55
C TYR A 78 -9.23 -5.47 4.90
N ASP A 79 -9.91 -4.49 5.48
CA ASP A 79 -11.02 -4.71 6.40
C ASP A 79 -12.19 -5.34 5.61
N GLN A 80 -12.63 -6.52 6.04
CA GLN A 80 -13.68 -7.31 5.39
C GLN A 80 -15.08 -7.05 5.97
N THR A 81 -15.24 -5.98 6.75
CA THR A 81 -16.52 -5.48 7.28
C THR A 81 -17.02 -4.28 6.50
N ASP A 82 -18.26 -3.87 6.76
CA ASP A 82 -18.86 -2.68 6.14
C ASP A 82 -18.19 -1.36 6.56
N GLN A 83 -17.31 -1.38 7.57
CA GLN A 83 -16.59 -0.18 8.02
C GLN A 83 -15.47 0.22 7.05
N GLN A 84 -14.92 -0.73 6.28
CA GLN A 84 -13.83 -0.49 5.33
C GLN A 84 -12.62 0.25 5.93
N ASN A 85 -12.29 0.00 7.20
CA ASN A 85 -11.14 0.58 7.90
C ASN A 85 -9.84 -0.16 7.50
N HIS A 86 -9.51 -0.09 6.22
CA HIS A 86 -8.35 -0.74 5.63
C HIS A 86 -7.05 -0.22 6.24
N ILE A 87 -6.07 -1.10 6.46
CA ILE A 87 -4.71 -0.70 6.84
C ILE A 87 -3.95 -0.39 5.56
N ILE A 88 -3.68 0.90 5.33
CA ILE A 88 -3.04 1.40 4.13
C ILE A 88 -1.69 2.01 4.51
N GLU A 89 -0.62 1.50 3.92
CA GLU A 89 0.72 2.02 4.10
C GLU A 89 1.42 2.17 2.76
N SER A 90 2.33 3.13 2.64
CA SER A 90 3.05 3.35 1.38
C SER A 90 4.50 3.69 1.62
N PHE A 91 5.33 3.41 0.62
CA PHE A 91 6.72 3.85 0.61
C PHE A 91 7.12 4.29 -0.79
N ARG A 92 8.10 5.19 -0.85
CA ARG A 92 8.80 5.54 -2.10
C ARG A 92 10.12 4.76 -2.16
N PRO A 93 10.38 4.00 -3.23
CA PRO A 93 11.65 3.30 -3.42
C PRO A 93 12.87 4.22 -3.26
N ASP A 94 13.89 3.79 -2.49
CA ASP A 94 15.21 4.46 -2.51
C ASP A 94 15.95 4.03 -3.78
N VAL A 95 16.11 4.96 -4.72
CA VAL A 95 16.78 4.75 -6.01
C VAL A 95 18.25 4.33 -5.89
N ARG A 96 18.87 4.49 -4.73
CA ARG A 96 20.25 4.02 -4.46
C ARG A 96 20.29 2.56 -4.00
N SER A 97 19.16 2.01 -3.58
CA SER A 97 19.08 0.62 -3.10
C SER A 97 19.13 -0.36 -4.27
N ASN A 98 19.84 -1.47 -4.06
CA ASN A 98 19.89 -2.60 -4.99
C ASN A 98 18.52 -3.29 -5.17
N CYS A 99 17.58 -3.10 -4.24
CA CYS A 99 16.22 -3.65 -4.33
C CYS A 99 15.45 -3.17 -5.56
N PHE A 100 15.77 -1.97 -6.07
CA PHE A 100 15.01 -1.30 -7.12
C PHE A 100 15.81 -1.05 -8.41
N GLN A 101 17.05 -1.55 -8.47
CA GLN A 101 17.83 -1.53 -9.70
C GLN A 101 17.25 -2.50 -10.72
N ARG A 102 17.67 -2.37 -11.99
CA ARG A 102 17.33 -3.34 -13.03
C ARG A 102 17.71 -4.76 -12.58
N PRO A 103 16.76 -5.71 -12.55
CA PRO A 103 17.03 -7.07 -12.09
C PRO A 103 18.13 -7.75 -12.88
N ARG A 104 19.08 -8.36 -12.15
CA ARG A 104 20.16 -9.20 -12.72
C ARG A 104 19.91 -10.70 -12.48
N SER A 105 18.95 -11.02 -11.64
CA SER A 105 18.47 -12.35 -11.24
C SER A 105 16.94 -12.35 -11.29
N ASP A 106 16.31 -13.52 -11.11
CA ASP A 106 14.85 -13.65 -11.20
C ASP A 106 14.08 -12.71 -10.26
N MET A 107 14.65 -12.46 -9.08
CA MET A 107 14.11 -11.53 -8.08
C MET A 107 15.24 -10.65 -7.54
N ASN A 108 14.92 -9.37 -7.32
CA ASN A 108 15.72 -8.51 -6.46
C ASN A 108 15.47 -8.83 -4.99
N ILE A 109 16.31 -8.26 -4.11
CA ILE A 109 16.07 -8.29 -2.67
C ILE A 109 14.76 -7.55 -2.37
N ALA A 110 13.89 -8.19 -1.58
CA ALA A 110 12.61 -7.63 -1.17
C ALA A 110 12.80 -6.32 -0.36
N SER A 111 11.91 -5.36 -0.54
CA SER A 111 11.89 -4.10 0.20
C SER A 111 10.45 -3.66 0.47
N GLY A 112 10.20 -3.07 1.64
CA GLY A 112 8.84 -2.78 2.08
C GLY A 112 8.79 -2.39 3.55
N ILE A 113 7.77 -2.88 4.26
CA ILE A 113 7.37 -2.35 5.56
C ILE A 113 7.45 -3.47 6.60
N PRO A 114 8.53 -3.54 7.40
CA PRO A 114 8.68 -4.55 8.45
C PRO A 114 7.54 -4.50 9.47
N LYS A 115 7.13 -3.30 9.89
CA LYS A 115 6.05 -3.10 10.87
C LYS A 115 4.75 -2.69 10.17
N PHE A 116 4.24 -3.53 9.27
CA PHE A 116 3.07 -3.19 8.45
C PHE A 116 1.76 -3.23 9.25
N ALA A 117 1.51 -4.30 10.01
CA ALA A 117 0.31 -4.40 10.85
C ALA A 117 0.64 -5.11 12.18
N PRO A 118 0.31 -4.54 13.36
CA PRO A 118 0.56 -5.19 14.64
C PRO A 118 -0.16 -6.53 14.77
N LEU A 119 0.53 -7.57 15.28
CA LEU A 119 -0.06 -8.90 15.48
C LEU A 119 -1.20 -8.90 16.50
N THR A 120 -1.19 -7.94 17.44
CA THR A 120 -2.23 -7.80 18.47
C THR A 120 -3.63 -7.59 17.88
N ILE A 121 -3.73 -7.01 16.69
CA ILE A 121 -5.01 -6.82 15.98
C ILE A 121 -5.59 -8.18 15.55
N PHE A 122 -4.74 -9.11 15.11
CA PHE A 122 -5.15 -10.43 14.59
C PHE A 122 -5.45 -11.45 15.70
N GLN A 123 -5.03 -11.16 16.94
CA GLN A 123 -5.34 -11.99 18.11
C GLN A 123 -6.74 -11.74 18.67
N GLN A 124 -7.41 -10.67 18.21
CA GLN A 124 -8.77 -10.34 18.63
C GLN A 124 -9.78 -11.30 17.99
N ALA A 125 -10.77 -11.73 18.77
CA ALA A 125 -11.80 -12.67 18.31
C ALA A 125 -12.58 -12.16 17.08
N ASN A 126 -12.78 -10.85 16.99
CA ASN A 126 -13.49 -10.19 15.88
C ASN A 126 -12.53 -9.41 14.98
N ASN A 127 -11.33 -9.93 14.70
CA ASN A 127 -10.41 -9.24 13.80
C ASN A 127 -11.05 -9.10 12.41
N PRO A 128 -11.16 -7.87 11.86
CA PRO A 128 -11.88 -7.65 10.60
C PRO A 128 -11.05 -7.99 9.36
N TYR A 129 -9.77 -8.29 9.53
CA TYR A 129 -8.80 -8.46 8.44
C TYR A 129 -8.65 -9.92 7.99
N VAL A 130 -9.08 -10.88 8.82
CA VAL A 130 -9.11 -12.31 8.50
C VAL A 130 -10.50 -12.86 8.77
N LEU A 131 -11.28 -13.07 7.71
CA LEU A 131 -12.60 -13.68 7.76
C LEU A 131 -12.57 -15.03 7.04
N ASN A 132 -13.18 -16.05 7.63
CA ASN A 132 -13.22 -17.41 7.08
C ASN A 132 -11.82 -17.95 6.68
N ASP A 133 -10.81 -17.63 7.49
CA ASP A 133 -9.41 -18.02 7.29
C ASP A 133 -8.76 -17.45 6.01
N ILE A 134 -9.28 -16.32 5.52
CA ILE A 134 -8.83 -15.63 4.31
C ILE A 134 -8.46 -14.18 4.64
N MET A 135 -7.33 -13.75 4.09
CA MET A 135 -6.81 -12.38 4.15
C MET A 135 -6.69 -11.81 2.74
N PHE A 136 -7.12 -10.56 2.53
CA PHE A 136 -6.96 -9.88 1.25
C PHE A 136 -5.94 -8.74 1.36
N ILE A 137 -4.90 -8.82 0.53
CA ILE A 137 -3.88 -7.77 0.39
C ILE A 137 -3.91 -7.27 -1.05
N LYS A 138 -3.91 -5.95 -1.22
CA LYS A 138 -3.74 -5.30 -2.51
C LYS A 138 -2.52 -4.41 -2.50
N VAL A 139 -1.86 -4.36 -3.65
CA VAL A 139 -0.78 -3.43 -3.94
C VAL A 139 -1.19 -2.55 -5.11
N ILE A 140 -0.90 -1.26 -5.00
CA ILE A 140 -1.05 -0.29 -6.09
C ILE A 140 0.34 0.30 -6.35
N ILE A 141 0.73 0.30 -7.62
CA ILE A 141 1.89 1.06 -8.09
C ILE A 141 1.36 2.40 -8.58
N ASP A 142 1.71 3.46 -7.87
CA ASP A 142 1.21 4.80 -8.14
C ASP A 142 2.10 5.52 -9.15
N PHE A 143 1.65 5.48 -10.40
CA PHE A 143 2.25 6.20 -11.52
C PHE A 143 1.84 7.67 -11.57
N ASN A 144 0.81 8.08 -10.81
CA ASN A 144 0.18 9.40 -10.90
C ASN A 144 0.50 10.30 -9.70
N ASN A 145 1.34 9.85 -8.76
CA ASN A 145 1.65 10.56 -7.51
C ASN A 145 0.41 10.97 -6.70
N THR A 146 -0.56 10.07 -6.62
CA THR A 146 -1.81 10.19 -5.86
C THR A 146 -1.55 10.65 -4.42
N PRO A 147 -2.17 11.74 -3.91
CA PRO A 147 -1.99 12.20 -2.53
C PRO A 147 -2.40 11.15 -1.49
N ASN A 148 -1.67 11.07 -0.37
CA ASN A 148 -1.98 10.09 0.67
C ASN A 148 -3.36 10.30 1.33
N THR A 149 -3.84 11.55 1.34
CA THR A 149 -5.13 11.96 1.92
C THR A 149 -6.35 11.37 1.22
N ILE A 150 -6.22 10.93 -0.03
CA ILE A 150 -7.33 10.33 -0.80
C ILE A 150 -7.20 8.81 -0.95
N LEU A 151 -6.15 8.19 -0.41
CA LEU A 151 -5.97 6.73 -0.53
C LEU A 151 -7.17 5.93 0.02
N PRO A 152 -7.79 6.28 1.16
CA PRO A 152 -9.00 5.59 1.61
C PRO A 152 -10.11 5.57 0.55
N TYR A 153 -10.32 6.70 -0.14
CA TYR A 153 -11.26 6.79 -1.25
C TYR A 153 -10.85 5.90 -2.44
N VAL A 154 -9.57 5.91 -2.83
CA VAL A 154 -9.07 5.06 -3.93
C VAL A 154 -9.33 3.57 -3.66
N PHE A 155 -9.19 3.13 -2.40
CA PHE A 155 -9.41 1.73 -2.03
C PHE A 155 -10.89 1.35 -1.84
N SER A 156 -11.78 2.30 -1.57
CA SER A 156 -13.23 2.07 -1.50
C SER A 156 -13.89 1.98 -2.88
N LEU A 157 -13.21 2.44 -3.94
CA LEU A 157 -13.71 2.28 -5.31
C LEU A 157 -13.89 0.80 -5.68
N SER A 158 -15.07 0.48 -6.21
CA SER A 158 -15.41 -0.88 -6.63
C SER A 158 -14.38 -1.45 -7.60
N SER A 159 -13.94 -2.68 -7.32
CA SER A 159 -12.98 -3.41 -8.16
C SER A 159 -13.50 -3.61 -9.58
N GLY A 160 -14.82 -3.68 -9.78
CA GLY A 160 -15.46 -3.85 -11.09
C GLY A 160 -15.42 -2.63 -12.01
N LEU A 161 -15.03 -1.44 -11.52
CA LEU A 161 -14.91 -0.26 -12.38
C LEU A 161 -13.68 -0.35 -13.29
N THR A 162 -13.82 0.14 -14.52
CA THR A 162 -12.68 0.24 -15.46
C THR A 162 -11.63 1.20 -14.93
N THR A 163 -10.38 1.04 -15.37
CA THR A 163 -9.27 1.92 -14.98
C THR A 163 -9.56 3.38 -15.30
N GLN A 164 -10.18 3.66 -16.45
CA GLN A 164 -10.55 5.01 -16.87
C GLN A 164 -11.56 5.65 -15.91
N ILE A 165 -12.63 4.92 -15.56
CA ILE A 165 -13.66 5.43 -14.64
C ILE A 165 -13.04 5.69 -13.26
N LYS A 166 -12.21 4.76 -12.77
CA LYS A 166 -11.50 4.96 -11.50
C LYS A 166 -10.62 6.21 -11.53
N GLN A 167 -9.86 6.41 -12.59
CA GLN A 167 -9.00 7.60 -12.74
C GLN A 167 -9.80 8.90 -12.75
N THR A 168 -10.93 8.95 -13.46
CA THR A 168 -11.81 10.12 -13.46
C THR A 168 -12.35 10.43 -12.06
N MET A 169 -12.82 9.41 -11.34
CA MET A 169 -13.31 9.56 -9.97
C MET A 169 -12.23 10.03 -8.99
N ILE A 170 -11.02 9.46 -9.09
CA ILE A 170 -9.87 9.85 -8.27
C ILE A 170 -9.50 11.31 -8.53
N GLN A 171 -9.41 11.72 -9.79
CA GLN A 171 -9.05 13.08 -10.16
C GLN A 171 -10.06 14.09 -9.63
N HIS A 172 -11.35 13.78 -9.74
CA HIS A 172 -12.42 14.61 -9.19
C HIS A 172 -12.34 14.77 -7.66
N GLU A 173 -12.04 13.69 -6.92
CA GLU A 173 -11.87 13.76 -5.46
C GLU A 173 -10.62 14.57 -5.06
N ILE A 174 -9.54 14.50 -5.84
CA ILE A 174 -8.35 15.35 -5.63
C ILE A 174 -8.73 16.84 -5.73
N GLU A 175 -9.41 17.22 -6.82
CA GLU A 175 -9.82 18.60 -7.08
C GLU A 175 -10.77 19.12 -5.99
N LYS A 176 -11.75 18.29 -5.59
CA LYS A 176 -12.69 18.61 -4.53
C LYS A 176 -11.96 18.91 -3.21
N LYS A 177 -11.01 18.08 -2.79
CA LYS A 177 -10.25 18.30 -1.54
C LYS A 177 -9.34 19.52 -1.60
N GLN A 178 -8.77 19.83 -2.76
CA GLN A 178 -7.98 21.05 -2.94
C GLN A 178 -8.84 22.30 -2.72
N GLN A 179 -10.05 22.33 -3.30
CA GLN A 179 -10.99 23.43 -3.12
C GLN A 179 -11.43 23.60 -1.65
N GLU A 180 -11.75 22.51 -0.95
CA GLU A 180 -12.11 22.54 0.48
C GLU A 180 -10.99 23.16 1.33
N GLN A 181 -9.73 22.87 1.00
CA GLN A 181 -8.56 23.37 1.72
C GLN A 181 -8.29 24.86 1.43
N GLU A 182 -8.53 25.32 0.21
CA GLU A 182 -8.45 26.75 -0.16
C GLU A 182 -9.52 27.60 0.55
N VAL A 183 -10.76 27.10 0.63
CA VAL A 183 -11.86 27.77 1.34
C VAL A 183 -11.56 27.87 2.85
N SER A 184 -11.04 26.79 3.45
CA SER A 184 -10.62 26.79 4.85
C SER A 184 -9.50 27.79 5.13
N ASN A 185 -8.51 27.90 4.23
CA ASN A 185 -7.40 28.83 4.39
C ASN A 185 -7.82 30.29 4.20
N SER A 186 -8.70 30.59 3.24
CA SER A 186 -9.25 31.94 3.03
C SER A 186 -10.10 32.40 4.22
N SER A 187 -10.90 31.50 4.81
CA SER A 187 -11.71 31.79 5.99
C SER A 187 -10.85 32.13 7.21
N THR A 188 -9.69 31.47 7.36
CA THR A 188 -8.76 31.72 8.48
C THR A 188 -8.04 33.07 8.33
N MET A 189 -7.65 33.45 7.11
CA MET A 189 -7.04 34.77 6.84
C MET A 189 -8.00 35.93 7.12
N ASN A 190 -9.28 35.79 6.77
CA ASN A 190 -10.28 36.84 7.02
C ASN A 190 -10.53 37.09 8.51
N ILE A 191 -10.40 36.07 9.36
CA ILE A 191 -10.56 36.18 10.82
C ILE A 191 -9.34 36.88 11.46
N GLU A 192 -8.13 36.75 10.90
CA GLU A 192 -6.95 37.46 11.39
C GLU A 192 -6.98 38.96 11.04
N THR A 193 -7.50 39.34 9.88
CA THR A 193 -7.65 40.75 9.48
C THR A 193 -8.69 41.52 10.29
N ASP A 194 -9.69 40.85 10.87
CA ASP A 194 -10.74 41.50 11.67
C ASP A 194 -10.33 41.76 13.13
N LYS A 195 -9.18 41.26 13.58
CA LYS A 195 -8.67 41.48 14.95
C LYS A 195 -7.76 42.71 15.10
N SER A 196 -7.54 43.48 14.04
CA SER A 196 -6.60 44.61 14.06
C SER A 196 -7.25 45.98 13.82
N ILE A 197 -8.42 46.27 14.39
CA ILE A 197 -8.91 47.66 14.48
C ILE A 197 -9.64 47.85 15.82
N THR A 198 -8.96 48.40 16.82
CA THR A 198 -9.49 49.43 17.75
C THR A 198 -8.30 50.02 18.51
N ILE A 199 -7.87 51.22 18.14
CA ILE A 199 -7.15 52.13 19.03
C ILE A 199 -7.73 53.53 18.77
N ASP A 200 -8.53 54.02 19.71
CA ASP A 200 -8.46 55.34 20.36
C ASP A 200 -9.72 55.59 21.20
#